data_AF-A0A1I1YMQ7-F1
#
_entry.id   AF-A0A1I1YMQ7-F1
#
_cell.length_a   1.000
_cell.length_b   1.000
_cell.length_c   1.000
_cell.angle_alpha   90.00
_cell.angle_beta   90.00
_cell.angle_gamma   90.00
#
_symmetry.space_group_name_H-M   'P 1'
#
loop_
_entity.id
_entity.type
_entity.pdbx_description
1 polymer ?
#
loop_
_entity_poly.entity_id
_entity_poly.type
_entity_poly.pdbx_seq_one_letter_code
_entity_poly.pdbx_strand_id
1 'polypeptide(L)'
;MTQHSPAELDVDIATEDVPAPPLGAPADFRERLALALRTTEPKILEAAEAGYRGIYPSKHDYIVERVAEHLNPSLAWVLACTVPESLQRGYEAEAVVVWSIPLGEGTCMVFETRLQPWA
;
A
#
# COMPACT_ATOMS: atom_id res chain seq x y z
N MET A 1 28.43 -14.53 -53.57
CA MET A 1 27.20 -14.61 -52.76
C MET A 1 27.63 -14.94 -51.34
N THR A 2 27.85 -13.91 -50.52
CA THR A 2 28.34 -14.07 -49.15
C THR A 2 27.11 -14.23 -48.25
N GLN A 3 26.95 -15.40 -47.64
CA GLN A 3 25.89 -15.66 -46.66
C GLN A 3 26.08 -14.75 -45.45
N HIS A 4 25.11 -13.88 -45.18
CA HIS A 4 24.96 -13.22 -43.90
C HIS A 4 24.21 -14.20 -42.98
N SER A 5 24.90 -14.85 -42.06
CA SER A 5 24.22 -15.49 -40.92
C SER A 5 23.63 -14.38 -40.04
N PRO A 6 22.33 -14.43 -39.68
CA PRO A 6 21.79 -13.55 -38.68
C PRO A 6 22.37 -13.98 -37.33
N ALA A 7 23.09 -13.08 -36.66
CA ALA A 7 23.50 -13.31 -35.29
C ALA A 7 22.22 -13.41 -34.44
N GLU A 8 21.94 -14.61 -33.94
CA GLU A 8 20.94 -14.83 -32.90
C GLU A 8 21.39 -14.00 -31.69
N LEU A 9 20.64 -12.94 -31.40
CA LEU A 9 20.84 -12.12 -30.21
C LEU A 9 20.44 -12.99 -29.01
N ASP A 10 21.43 -13.65 -28.42
CA ASP A 10 21.30 -14.33 -27.14
C ASP A 10 21.17 -13.25 -26.06
N VAL A 11 19.92 -12.86 -25.78
CA VAL A 11 19.60 -11.88 -24.74
C VAL A 11 19.60 -12.63 -23.42
N ASP A 12 20.71 -12.54 -22.68
CA ASP A 12 20.78 -12.95 -21.29
C ASP A 12 19.79 -12.10 -20.48
N ILE A 13 18.57 -12.63 -20.30
CA ILE A 13 17.59 -12.07 -19.38
C ILE A 13 18.12 -12.40 -17.98
N ALA A 14 18.91 -11.49 -17.43
CA ALA A 14 19.24 -11.50 -16.02
C ALA A 14 17.91 -11.53 -15.25
N THR A 15 17.65 -12.66 -14.60
CA THR A 15 16.49 -12.81 -13.72
C THR A 15 16.80 -11.95 -12.51
N GLU A 16 16.42 -10.68 -12.58
CA GLU A 16 16.55 -9.76 -11.46
C GLU A 16 15.72 -10.35 -10.31
N ASP A 17 16.36 -10.61 -9.18
CA ASP A 17 15.72 -11.21 -8.01
C ASP A 17 14.81 -10.14 -7.39
N VAL A 18 13.59 -10.06 -7.92
CA VAL A 18 12.59 -9.11 -7.44
C VAL A 18 12.18 -9.55 -6.04
N PRO A 19 12.31 -8.69 -5.01
CA PRO A 19 11.94 -9.06 -3.65
C PRO A 19 10.50 -9.56 -3.60
N ALA A 20 10.23 -10.56 -2.75
CA ALA A 20 8.87 -11.08 -2.57
C ALA A 20 7.91 -9.93 -2.19
N PRO A 21 6.65 -9.95 -2.66
CA PRO A 21 5.67 -8.97 -2.23
C PRO A 21 5.42 -9.07 -0.71
N PRO A 22 4.92 -8.00 -0.08
CA PRO A 22 4.60 -8.01 1.34
C PRO A 22 3.63 -9.15 1.69
N LEU A 23 3.74 -9.68 2.92
CA LEU A 23 2.85 -10.76 3.37
C LEU A 23 1.38 -10.32 3.29
N GLY A 24 0.53 -11.17 2.69
CA GLY A 24 -0.90 -10.90 2.52
C GLY A 24 -1.24 -9.95 1.37
N ALA A 25 -0.24 -9.44 0.64
CA ALA A 25 -0.46 -8.66 -0.56
C ALA A 25 -1.06 -9.50 -1.71
N PRO A 26 -1.90 -8.90 -2.58
CA PRO A 26 -2.37 -9.55 -3.79
C PRO A 26 -1.22 -9.84 -4.76
N ALA A 27 -1.44 -10.78 -5.68
CA ALA A 27 -0.41 -11.22 -6.65
C ALA A 27 0.09 -10.08 -7.57
N ASP A 28 -0.76 -9.10 -7.87
CA ASP A 28 -0.49 -7.93 -8.71
C ASP A 28 -0.26 -6.65 -7.90
N PHE A 29 0.31 -6.79 -6.69
CA PHE A 29 0.53 -5.71 -5.73
C PHE A 29 1.27 -4.50 -6.34
N ARG A 30 2.41 -4.75 -7.00
CA ARG A 30 3.29 -3.67 -7.49
C ARG A 30 2.71 -2.96 -8.70
N GLU A 31 2.04 -3.70 -9.57
CA GLU A 31 1.32 -3.18 -10.73
C GLU A 31 0.20 -2.24 -10.30
N ARG A 32 -0.60 -2.65 -9.31
CA ARG A 32 -1.65 -1.82 -8.72
C ARG A 32 -1.08 -0.57 -8.06
N LEU A 33 0.01 -0.72 -7.31
CA LEU A 33 0.68 0.38 -6.63
C LEU A 33 1.21 1.42 -7.63
N ALA A 34 1.92 0.98 -8.65
CA ALA A 34 2.45 1.83 -9.72
C ALA A 34 1.33 2.54 -10.49
N LEU A 35 0.24 1.83 -10.81
CA LEU A 35 -0.92 2.40 -11.48
C LEU A 35 -1.62 3.47 -10.62
N ALA A 36 -1.84 3.18 -9.34
CA ALA A 36 -2.51 4.09 -8.42
C ALA A 36 -1.70 5.38 -8.17
N LEU A 37 -0.38 5.25 -8.01
CA LEU A 37 0.53 6.37 -7.82
C LEU A 37 0.93 7.05 -9.13
N ARG A 38 0.58 6.45 -10.29
CA ARG A 38 0.91 6.92 -11.64
C ARG A 38 2.40 7.19 -11.81
N THR A 39 3.22 6.30 -11.27
CA THR A 39 4.67 6.42 -11.29
C THR A 39 5.31 5.04 -11.37
N THR A 40 6.49 5.00 -12.00
CA THR A 40 7.39 3.85 -11.99
C THR A 40 8.71 4.18 -11.29
N GLU A 41 8.78 5.32 -10.57
CA GLU A 41 9.96 5.74 -9.84
C GLU A 41 10.22 4.80 -8.65
N PRO A 42 11.34 4.06 -8.63
CA PRO A 42 11.58 3.01 -7.63
C PRO A 42 11.48 3.51 -6.19
N LYS A 43 12.05 4.68 -5.90
CA LYS A 43 12.05 5.26 -4.55
C LYS A 43 10.64 5.56 -4.03
N ILE A 44 9.74 5.99 -4.91
CA ILE A 44 8.35 6.29 -4.52
C ILE A 44 7.59 5.00 -4.26
N LEU A 45 7.79 3.99 -5.13
CA LEU A 45 7.14 2.69 -4.99
C LEU A 45 7.62 1.94 -3.75
N GLU A 46 8.93 1.94 -3.48
CA GLU A 46 9.53 1.35 -2.27
C GLU A 46 9.01 2.04 -1.00
N ALA A 47 8.96 3.37 -0.98
CA ALA A 47 8.44 4.12 0.16
C ALA A 47 6.94 3.84 0.40
N ALA A 48 6.16 3.70 -0.67
CA ALA A 48 4.75 3.35 -0.56
C ALA A 48 4.54 1.88 -0.16
N GLU A 49 5.33 0.94 -0.68
CA GLU A 49 5.32 -0.48 -0.31
C GLU A 49 5.64 -0.65 1.19
N ALA A 50 6.60 0.09 1.73
CA ALA A 50 6.89 0.12 3.17
C ALA A 50 5.71 0.65 4.02
N GLY A 51 4.82 1.43 3.41
CA GLY A 51 3.60 1.93 4.02
C GLY A 51 2.45 0.92 4.03
N TYR A 52 2.56 -0.24 3.38
CA TYR A 52 1.47 -1.21 3.30
C TYR A 52 1.07 -1.76 4.69
N ARG A 53 -0.24 -1.90 4.93
CA ARG A 53 -0.81 -2.35 6.21
C ARG A 53 -1.74 -3.56 6.09
N GLY A 54 -2.03 -4.01 4.87
CA GLY A 54 -2.90 -5.16 4.61
C GLY A 54 -4.10 -4.82 3.74
N ILE A 55 -5.04 -5.76 3.68
CA ILE A 55 -6.33 -5.63 2.98
C ILE A 55 -7.44 -5.46 4.02
N TYR A 56 -8.28 -4.45 3.84
CA TYR A 56 -9.40 -4.14 4.73
C TYR A 56 -10.67 -3.87 3.92
N PRO A 57 -11.87 -3.94 4.54
CA PRO A 57 -13.09 -3.49 3.87
C PRO A 57 -13.03 -2.00 3.49
N SER A 58 -12.42 -1.18 4.35
CA SER A 58 -12.13 0.23 4.06
C SER A 58 -10.93 0.73 4.86
N LYS A 59 -10.39 1.90 4.49
CA LYS A 59 -9.41 2.61 5.33
C LYS A 59 -9.95 2.98 6.72
N HIS A 60 -11.27 3.16 6.85
CA HIS A 60 -11.90 3.48 8.12
C HIS A 60 -11.87 2.27 9.06
N ASP A 61 -12.12 1.07 8.54
CA ASP A 61 -12.04 -0.17 9.33
C ASP A 61 -10.63 -0.40 9.87
N TYR A 62 -9.59 -0.13 9.06
CA TYR A 62 -8.20 -0.11 9.53
C TYR A 62 -8.00 0.86 10.70
N ILE A 63 -8.47 2.11 10.57
CA ILE A 63 -8.34 3.12 11.63
C ILE A 63 -9.07 2.68 12.90
N VAL A 64 -10.29 2.16 12.78
CA VAL A 64 -11.08 1.66 13.91
C VAL A 64 -10.34 0.54 14.63
N GLU A 65 -9.79 -0.43 13.88
CA GLU A 65 -8.98 -1.52 14.45
C GLU A 65 -7.77 -0.98 15.21
N ARG A 66 -6.99 -0.07 14.61
CA ARG A 66 -5.79 0.50 15.25
C ARG A 66 -6.13 1.29 16.52
N VAL A 67 -7.21 2.05 16.52
CA VAL A 67 -7.63 2.80 17.72
C VAL A 67 -8.16 1.85 18.79
N ALA A 68 -8.90 0.80 18.40
CA ALA A 68 -9.44 -0.18 19.34
C ALA A 68 -8.34 -0.90 20.14
N GLU A 69 -7.17 -1.17 19.54
CA GLU A 69 -6.00 -1.77 20.22
C GLU A 69 -5.52 -0.95 21.43
N HIS A 70 -5.82 0.35 21.47
CA HIS A 70 -5.42 1.25 22.55
C HIS A 70 -6.56 1.62 23.51
N LEU A 71 -7.80 1.22 23.20
CA LEU A 71 -8.94 1.46 24.07
C LEU A 71 -9.13 0.32 25.07
N ASN A 72 -9.72 0.66 26.22
CA ASN A 72 -10.25 -0.37 27.09
C ASN A 72 -11.36 -1.14 26.31
N PRO A 73 -11.36 -2.49 26.29
CA PRO A 73 -12.39 -3.25 25.58
C PRO A 73 -13.82 -2.89 25.96
N SER A 74 -14.06 -2.47 27.22
CA SER A 74 -15.37 -2.00 27.69
C SER A 74 -15.83 -0.67 27.06
N LEU A 75 -14.92 0.07 26.40
CA LEU A 75 -15.16 1.34 25.71
C LEU A 75 -15.09 1.22 24.19
N ALA A 76 -14.79 0.04 23.63
CA ALA A 76 -14.65 -0.14 22.18
C ALA A 76 -15.92 0.26 21.40
N TRP A 77 -17.09 0.14 22.03
CA TRP A 77 -18.38 0.56 21.46
C TRP A 77 -18.42 2.04 21.05
N VAL A 78 -17.62 2.91 21.68
CA VAL A 78 -17.57 4.34 21.36
C VAL A 78 -17.16 4.57 19.91
N LEU A 79 -16.29 3.72 19.34
CA LEU A 79 -15.84 3.84 17.95
C LEU A 79 -17.01 3.72 16.96
N ALA A 80 -18.00 2.88 17.25
CA ALA A 80 -19.20 2.75 16.42
C ALA A 80 -20.11 4.01 16.45
N CYS A 81 -19.90 4.90 17.42
CA CYS A 81 -20.63 6.16 17.54
C CYS A 81 -19.86 7.37 16.98
N THR A 82 -18.61 7.17 16.55
CA THR A 82 -17.79 8.28 16.03
C THR A 82 -18.13 8.62 14.58
N VAL A 83 -18.03 9.91 14.25
CA VAL A 83 -18.09 10.37 12.86
C VAL A 83 -16.78 9.95 12.16
N PRO A 84 -16.83 9.17 11.06
CA PRO A 84 -15.65 8.60 10.41
C PRO A 84 -14.56 9.63 10.09
N GLU A 85 -14.94 10.81 9.58
CA GLU A 85 -14.01 11.87 9.20
C GLU A 85 -13.33 12.53 10.41
N SER A 86 -14.01 12.55 11.55
CA SER A 86 -13.43 13.06 12.80
C SER A 86 -12.45 12.04 13.39
N LEU A 87 -12.79 10.76 13.35
CA LEU A 87 -11.89 9.69 13.77
C LEU A 87 -10.64 9.65 12.90
N GLN A 88 -10.78 9.73 11.57
CA GLN A 88 -9.65 9.79 10.67
C GLN A 88 -8.74 10.99 10.95
N ARG A 89 -9.31 12.19 11.11
CA ARG A 89 -8.50 13.39 11.43
C ARG A 89 -7.75 13.24 12.76
N GLY A 90 -8.40 12.66 13.78
CA GLY A 90 -7.75 12.39 15.06
C GLY A 90 -6.64 11.34 14.97
N TYR A 91 -6.83 10.30 14.16
CA TYR A 91 -5.82 9.27 13.90
C TYR A 91 -4.62 9.83 13.12
N GLU A 92 -4.88 10.58 12.05
CA GLU A 92 -3.85 11.12 11.16
C GLU A 92 -3.03 12.23 11.84
N ALA A 93 -3.70 13.14 12.57
CA ALA A 93 -3.09 14.16 13.42
C ALA A 93 -1.91 14.93 12.79
N GLU A 94 -1.94 15.15 11.47
CA GLU A 94 -0.85 15.76 10.67
C GLU A 94 0.50 15.02 10.73
N ALA A 95 0.54 13.81 11.32
CA ALA A 95 1.72 12.98 11.48
C ALA A 95 1.75 11.81 10.50
N VAL A 96 0.57 11.29 10.14
CA VAL A 96 0.42 10.21 9.16
C VAL A 96 -0.74 10.51 8.21
N VAL A 97 -0.71 9.88 7.05
CA VAL A 97 -1.82 9.85 6.10
C VAL A 97 -2.19 8.40 5.83
N VAL A 98 -3.48 8.09 5.98
CA VAL A 98 -4.04 6.78 5.63
C VAL A 98 -4.73 6.87 4.27
N TRP A 99 -4.27 6.06 3.33
CA TRP A 99 -4.80 6.01 1.98
C TRP A 99 -4.99 4.57 1.51
N SER A 100 -5.71 4.39 0.41
CA SER A 100 -6.10 3.05 -0.02
C SER A 100 -6.23 2.89 -1.53
N ILE A 101 -5.97 1.68 -2.02
CA ILE A 101 -6.18 1.27 -3.42
C ILE A 101 -7.32 0.24 -3.45
N PRO A 102 -8.45 0.49 -4.16
CA PRO A 102 -9.54 -0.48 -4.26
C PRO A 102 -9.09 -1.78 -4.94
N LEU A 103 -9.53 -2.92 -4.40
CA LEU A 103 -9.31 -4.25 -5.00
C LEU A 103 -10.52 -4.79 -5.76
N GLY A 104 -11.71 -4.26 -5.45
CA GLY A 104 -12.99 -4.85 -5.84
C GLY A 104 -13.64 -5.56 -4.64
N GLU A 105 -14.89 -5.99 -4.81
CA GLU A 105 -15.63 -6.77 -3.81
C GLU A 105 -15.74 -6.14 -2.41
N GLY A 106 -15.69 -4.80 -2.34
CA GLY A 106 -15.80 -4.07 -1.08
C GLY A 106 -14.55 -4.15 -0.20
N THR A 107 -13.37 -4.43 -0.77
CA THR A 107 -12.10 -4.36 -0.05
C THR A 107 -11.08 -3.45 -0.75
N CYS A 108 -10.10 -3.00 0.00
CA CYS A 108 -9.00 -2.19 -0.47
C CYS A 108 -7.67 -2.56 0.21
N MET A 109 -6.58 -2.31 -0.49
CA MET A 109 -5.25 -2.26 0.11
C MET A 109 -5.15 -0.97 0.92
N VAL A 110 -4.76 -1.05 2.18
CA VAL A 110 -4.58 0.12 3.05
C VAL A 110 -3.10 0.39 3.26
N PHE A 111 -2.76 1.67 3.24
CA PHE A 111 -1.42 2.18 3.42
C PHE A 111 -1.41 3.30 4.44
N GLU A 112 -0.32 3.39 5.18
CA GLU A 112 -0.06 4.46 6.13
C GLU A 112 1.32 5.06 5.86
N THR A 113 1.34 6.34 5.54
CA THR A 113 2.58 7.07 5.23
C THR A 113 2.81 8.12 6.30
N ARG A 114 4.00 8.11 6.92
CA ARG A 114 4.40 9.17 7.85
C ARG A 114 4.70 10.44 7.07
N LEU A 115 4.10 11.53 7.50
CA LEU A 115 4.49 12.87 7.08
C LEU A 115 5.76 13.20 7.86
N GLN A 116 6.90 13.31 7.18
CA GLN A 116 8.09 13.83 7.86
C GLN A 116 7.81 15.30 8.24
N PRO A 117 8.04 15.70 9.50
CA PRO A 117 8.11 17.11 9.83
C PRO A 117 9.40 17.65 9.19
N TRP A 118 9.28 18.21 7.97
CA TRP A 118 10.25 19.07 7.29
C TRP A 118 11.72 18.57 7.26
N ALA A 119 12.18 18.19 6.06
CA ALA A 119 13.61 18.16 5.72
C ALA A 119 14.17 19.59 5.60
#